data_AF-Q2CHF9-F1
#
_entry.id   AF-Q2CHF9-F1
#
_cell.length_a   1.000
_cell.length_b   1.000
_cell.length_c   1.000
_cell.angle_alpha   90.00
_cell.angle_beta   90.00
_cell.angle_gamma   90.00
#
_symmetry.space_group_name_H-M   'P 1'
#
loop_
_entity.id
_entity.type
_entity.pdbx_description
1 polymer ?
#
loop_
_entity_poly.entity_id
_entity_poly.type
_entity_poly.pdbx_seq_one_letter_code
_entity_poly.pdbx_strand_id
1 'polypeptide(L)'
;MVEVRLTPQRSRPRPAVTAPHVRALLDEAYRAARAAPRDPDLRVDLAEALLSARQARRVSRHLRRALALASREWGGLGRVGEVLFRLGEHKAAAQVFGRAHALGVLAARPHRTYAALLHEAGETRAAKRMLACSALLEPLRRPPAPDKDRPQVLRARCFDNSRYQVARSRRTGLWSRSLKSGHFSLSDLLRPGAVDLHVLTAWGDSLATLERLPKVDVVLNTIACADLNGPQLKNLDAFLARFPDLPVVNPPALVLGTTRRANSLRLPLIDGVRFPRTLALEVAEDRTATLRRIEGEGLGYPVILRVAGTQTGLTMEKLDDTAAVRAYLEARRPGETLNAIEYIDLRDGDGHFRKTRCFFVDGRFFPVASLTSDSWQIHSGDRYRVMDKDRAAQERERHYLTDPAGHLGARAMAALHGIADQLGLDFMGIDFHLDDDGGITVFEANAAMRHNYDHVRAFPYTRPHLDRVTEAFEAMIRRRAGLFG
;
A
#
# COMPACT_ATOMS: atom_id res chain seq x y z
N MET A 1 -19.71 3.23 34.80
CA MET A 1 -19.01 2.15 34.07
C MET A 1 -19.90 1.71 32.93
N VAL A 2 -19.54 1.97 31.67
CA VAL A 2 -20.25 1.34 30.54
C VAL A 2 -19.79 -0.12 30.49
N GLU A 3 -20.73 -1.04 30.65
CA GLU A 3 -20.49 -2.48 30.66
C GLU A 3 -20.05 -2.93 29.26
N VAL A 4 -18.76 -3.24 29.10
CA VAL A 4 -18.23 -3.80 27.84
C VAL A 4 -18.70 -5.26 27.75
N ARG A 5 -19.84 -5.48 27.07
CA ARG A 5 -20.38 -6.82 26.80
C ARG A 5 -19.53 -7.50 25.72
N LEU A 6 -18.84 -8.58 26.10
CA LEU A 6 -18.04 -9.42 25.20
C LEU A 6 -18.88 -10.59 24.68
N THR A 7 -18.66 -10.99 23.42
CA THR A 7 -19.46 -12.05 22.78
C THR A 7 -18.99 -13.44 23.25
N PRO A 8 -19.89 -14.36 23.67
CA PRO A 8 -19.52 -15.74 24.00
C PRO A 8 -19.05 -16.52 22.75
N GLN A 9 -17.87 -17.16 22.80
CA GLN A 9 -17.31 -17.91 21.66
C GLN A 9 -17.70 -19.41 21.66
N ARG A 10 -18.25 -19.92 20.54
CA ARG A 10 -18.50 -21.37 20.28
C ARG A 10 -17.22 -22.09 19.77
N SER A 11 -17.12 -23.40 20.01
CA SER A 11 -15.92 -24.26 20.05
C SER A 11 -15.34 -24.75 18.71
N ARG A 12 -14.02 -24.99 18.69
CA ARG A 12 -13.31 -26.20 18.16
C ARG A 12 -11.97 -26.39 18.94
N PRO A 13 -11.53 -27.62 19.29
CA PRO A 13 -10.26 -27.83 20.00
C PRO A 13 -9.05 -28.06 19.07
N ARG A 14 -7.94 -27.36 19.43
CA ARG A 14 -6.47 -27.49 19.22
C ARG A 14 -5.85 -28.19 17.99
N PRO A 15 -4.65 -27.70 17.57
CA PRO A 15 -3.43 -28.32 18.10
C PRO A 15 -2.63 -27.37 19.01
N ALA A 16 -2.05 -27.97 20.06
CA ALA A 16 -1.02 -27.35 20.88
C ALA A 16 0.34 -27.60 20.24
N VAL A 17 0.87 -26.60 19.55
CA VAL A 17 2.32 -26.37 19.45
C VAL A 17 2.50 -24.85 19.54
N THR A 18 2.57 -24.31 20.76
CA THR A 18 3.13 -22.98 20.94
C THR A 18 4.63 -23.11 20.78
N ALA A 19 5.21 -22.38 19.82
CA ALA A 19 6.65 -22.30 19.66
C ALA A 19 7.32 -22.00 21.02
N PRO A 20 8.51 -22.54 21.32
CA PRO A 20 9.15 -22.42 22.63
C PRO A 20 9.17 -20.98 23.18
N HIS A 21 9.44 -19.99 22.32
CA HIS A 21 9.40 -18.57 22.69
C HIS A 21 8.00 -18.09 23.15
N VAL A 22 6.91 -18.54 22.52
CA VAL A 22 5.54 -18.19 22.92
C VAL A 22 5.20 -18.79 24.28
N ARG A 23 5.69 -20.00 24.56
CA ARG A 23 5.52 -20.64 25.88
C ARG A 23 6.28 -19.86 26.95
N ALA A 24 7.55 -19.52 26.71
CA ALA A 24 8.37 -18.74 27.62
C ALA A 24 7.73 -17.39 27.97
N LEU A 25 7.27 -16.63 26.95
CA LEU A 25 6.57 -15.36 27.15
C LEU A 25 5.28 -15.52 27.98
N LEU A 26 4.53 -16.60 27.75
CA LEU A 26 3.31 -16.87 28.50
C LEU A 26 3.60 -17.20 29.97
N ASP A 27 4.63 -18.02 30.23
CA ASP A 27 5.02 -18.42 31.58
C ASP A 27 5.58 -17.23 32.38
N GLU A 28 6.36 -16.37 31.74
CA GLU A 28 6.82 -15.10 32.29
C GLU A 28 5.64 -14.18 32.65
N ALA A 29 4.71 -13.95 31.72
CA ALA A 29 3.53 -13.12 31.98
C ALA A 29 2.67 -13.68 33.12
N TYR A 30 2.56 -15.01 33.26
CA TYR A 30 1.89 -15.63 34.40
C TYR A 30 2.63 -15.42 35.72
N ARG A 31 3.96 -15.49 35.73
CA ARG A 31 4.76 -15.22 36.94
C ARG A 31 4.58 -13.75 37.36
N ALA A 32 4.73 -12.81 36.44
CA ALA A 32 4.55 -11.38 36.70
C ALA A 32 3.14 -11.06 37.23
N ALA A 33 2.09 -11.52 36.55
CA ALA A 33 0.70 -11.26 36.97
C ALA A 33 0.28 -11.98 38.27
N ARG A 34 1.07 -12.96 38.75
CA ARG A 34 0.89 -13.59 40.07
C ARG A 34 1.65 -12.82 41.15
N ALA A 35 2.85 -12.33 40.86
CA ALA A 35 3.64 -11.52 41.77
C ALA A 35 2.93 -10.19 42.12
N ALA A 36 2.25 -9.57 41.16
CA ALA A 36 1.49 -8.33 41.37
C ALA A 36 0.05 -8.45 40.82
N PRO A 37 -0.87 -9.09 41.57
CA PRO A 37 -2.20 -9.45 41.07
C PRO A 37 -3.17 -8.27 40.88
N ARG A 38 -2.85 -7.11 41.46
CA ARG A 38 -3.65 -5.87 41.36
C ARG A 38 -3.12 -4.88 40.33
N ASP A 39 -2.01 -5.20 39.66
CA ASP A 39 -1.45 -4.37 38.59
C ASP A 39 -2.26 -4.56 37.29
N PRO A 40 -2.91 -3.51 36.75
CA PRO A 40 -3.69 -3.62 35.52
C PRO A 40 -2.83 -3.82 34.26
N ASP A 41 -1.59 -3.33 34.21
CA ASP A 41 -0.71 -3.47 33.06
C ASP A 41 -0.21 -4.90 32.92
N LEU A 42 0.20 -5.56 34.02
CA LEU A 42 0.57 -6.98 34.00
C LEU A 42 -0.60 -7.89 33.63
N ARG A 43 -1.85 -7.47 33.90
CA ARG A 43 -3.04 -8.19 33.41
C ARG A 43 -3.20 -8.06 31.90
N VAL A 44 -2.85 -6.92 31.31
CA VAL A 44 -2.82 -6.75 29.85
C VAL A 44 -1.67 -7.52 29.21
N ASP A 45 -0.48 -7.50 29.79
CA ASP A 45 0.66 -8.29 29.32
C ASP A 45 0.29 -9.78 29.22
N LEU A 46 -0.34 -10.31 30.28
CA LEU A 46 -0.85 -11.68 30.28
C LEU A 46 -1.95 -11.91 29.23
N ALA A 47 -2.83 -10.94 29.01
CA ALA A 47 -3.85 -11.01 27.97
C ALA A 47 -3.24 -11.06 26.56
N GLU A 48 -2.20 -10.27 26.29
CA GLU A 48 -1.44 -10.25 25.03
C GLU A 48 -0.68 -11.57 24.81
N ALA A 49 -0.02 -12.09 25.85
CA ALA A 49 0.66 -13.39 25.80
C ALA A 49 -0.33 -14.54 25.54
N LEU A 50 -1.49 -14.52 26.20
CA LEU A 50 -2.59 -15.47 25.97
C LEU A 50 -3.15 -15.41 24.55
N LEU A 51 -3.29 -14.20 24.00
CA LEU A 51 -3.73 -14.00 22.62
C LEU A 51 -2.73 -14.62 21.63
N SER A 52 -1.43 -14.38 21.83
CA SER A 52 -0.35 -14.99 21.05
C SER A 52 -0.33 -16.51 21.18
N ALA A 53 -0.63 -17.04 22.37
CA ALA A 53 -0.76 -18.46 22.65
C ALA A 53 -2.10 -19.09 22.21
N ARG A 54 -2.95 -18.38 21.46
CA ARG A 54 -4.26 -18.87 20.97
C ARG A 54 -5.29 -19.20 22.07
N GLN A 55 -5.12 -18.64 23.27
CA GLN A 55 -6.00 -18.91 24.41
C GLN A 55 -7.08 -17.83 24.58
N ALA A 56 -7.80 -17.50 23.50
CA ALA A 56 -8.76 -16.40 23.43
C ALA A 56 -9.78 -16.37 24.58
N ARG A 57 -10.27 -17.54 25.02
CA ARG A 57 -11.23 -17.68 26.15
C ARG A 57 -10.73 -17.04 27.44
N ARG A 58 -9.42 -17.07 27.69
CA ARG A 58 -8.82 -16.54 28.93
C ARG A 58 -8.51 -15.04 28.82
N VAL A 59 -8.32 -14.52 27.61
CA VAL A 59 -7.98 -13.12 27.34
C VAL A 59 -9.03 -12.18 27.94
N SER A 60 -10.30 -12.40 27.62
CA SER A 60 -11.44 -11.59 28.08
C SER A 60 -11.54 -11.45 29.60
N ARG A 61 -11.16 -12.50 30.35
CA ARG A 61 -11.14 -12.46 31.81
C ARG A 61 -10.07 -11.51 32.34
N HIS A 62 -8.88 -11.55 31.75
CA HIS A 62 -7.76 -10.70 32.17
C HIS A 62 -7.96 -9.24 31.76
N LEU A 63 -8.56 -8.98 30.58
CA LEU A 63 -8.93 -7.61 30.19
C LEU A 63 -9.99 -7.00 31.12
N ARG A 64 -11.05 -7.76 31.47
CA ARG A 64 -12.06 -7.29 32.44
C ARG A 64 -11.43 -6.99 33.80
N ARG A 65 -10.50 -7.84 34.25
CA ARG A 65 -9.79 -7.62 35.52
C ARG A 65 -8.90 -6.38 35.45
N ALA A 66 -8.18 -6.16 34.35
CA ALA A 66 -7.37 -4.95 34.14
C ALA A 66 -8.24 -3.69 34.22
N LEU A 67 -9.37 -3.66 33.50
CA LEU A 67 -10.30 -2.52 33.50
C LEU A 67 -10.93 -2.26 34.88
N ALA A 68 -11.15 -3.29 35.69
CA ALA A 68 -11.69 -3.16 37.05
C ALA A 68 -10.65 -2.66 38.07
N LEU A 69 -9.35 -2.86 37.79
CA LEU A 69 -8.24 -2.42 38.64
C LEU A 69 -7.70 -1.05 38.22
N ALA A 70 -7.90 -0.67 36.97
CA ALA A 70 -7.39 0.56 36.38
C ALA A 70 -8.03 1.83 36.97
N SER A 71 -7.20 2.87 37.12
CA SER A 71 -7.70 4.22 37.42
C SER A 71 -8.49 4.80 36.23
N ARG A 72 -9.18 5.92 36.45
CA ARG A 72 -10.02 6.55 35.42
C ARG A 72 -9.21 6.96 34.17
N GLU A 73 -7.98 7.42 34.38
CA GLU A 73 -7.04 7.98 33.38
C GLU A 73 -5.91 7.00 33.03
N TRP A 74 -6.09 5.71 33.27
CA TRP A 74 -5.05 4.72 33.02
C TRP A 74 -4.66 4.64 31.54
N GLY A 75 -3.36 4.82 31.25
CA GLY A 75 -2.80 4.80 29.90
C GLY A 75 -2.89 3.45 29.16
N GLY A 76 -3.10 2.34 29.89
CA GLY A 76 -3.21 1.01 29.29
C GLY A 76 -4.52 0.74 28.53
N LEU A 77 -5.49 1.68 28.54
CA LEU A 77 -6.74 1.54 27.79
C LEU A 77 -6.50 1.28 26.28
N GLY A 78 -5.53 1.96 25.67
CA GLY A 78 -5.18 1.74 24.27
C GLY A 78 -4.74 0.30 23.97
N ARG A 79 -4.01 -0.33 24.90
CA ARG A 79 -3.58 -1.73 24.79
C ARG A 79 -4.76 -2.69 24.91
N VAL A 80 -5.68 -2.44 25.84
CA VAL A 80 -6.93 -3.20 25.96
C VAL A 80 -7.72 -3.16 24.66
N GLY A 81 -7.87 -1.97 24.06
CA GLY A 81 -8.55 -1.81 22.77
C GLY A 81 -7.88 -2.58 21.64
N GLU A 82 -6.55 -2.62 21.56
CA GLU A 82 -5.82 -3.40 20.55
C GLU A 82 -6.05 -4.91 20.71
N VAL A 83 -6.08 -5.42 21.94
CA VAL A 83 -6.39 -6.85 22.19
C VAL A 83 -7.83 -7.17 21.79
N LEU A 84 -8.80 -6.34 22.15
CA LEU A 84 -10.20 -6.49 21.75
C LEU A 84 -10.38 -6.45 20.23
N PHE A 85 -9.70 -5.51 19.56
CA PHE A 85 -9.69 -5.43 18.10
C PHE A 85 -9.20 -6.74 17.49
N ARG A 86 -8.04 -7.25 17.92
CA ARG A 86 -7.48 -8.51 17.39
C ARG A 86 -8.40 -9.72 17.62
N LEU A 87 -9.18 -9.72 18.70
CA LEU A 87 -10.18 -10.76 18.99
C LEU A 87 -11.44 -10.66 18.12
N GLY A 88 -11.68 -9.53 17.45
CA GLY A 88 -12.89 -9.25 16.68
C GLY A 88 -13.99 -8.54 17.46
N GLU A 89 -13.72 -8.11 18.69
CA GLU A 89 -14.65 -7.36 19.54
C GLU A 89 -14.62 -5.87 19.14
N HIS A 90 -14.90 -5.57 17.87
CA HIS A 90 -14.69 -4.25 17.27
C HIS A 90 -15.48 -3.13 17.96
N LYS A 91 -16.74 -3.38 18.36
CA LYS A 91 -17.57 -2.41 19.07
C LYS A 91 -16.95 -2.06 20.44
N ALA A 92 -16.53 -3.08 21.19
CA ALA A 92 -15.86 -2.90 22.47
C ALA A 92 -14.52 -2.17 22.31
N ALA A 93 -13.72 -2.54 21.30
CA ALA A 93 -12.47 -1.88 20.98
C ALA A 93 -12.68 -0.39 20.68
N ALA A 94 -13.64 -0.05 19.81
CA ALA A 94 -13.98 1.33 19.48
C ALA A 94 -14.42 2.16 20.70
N GLN A 95 -15.22 1.58 21.60
CA GLN A 95 -15.60 2.23 22.86
C GLN A 95 -14.40 2.52 23.76
N VAL A 96 -13.50 1.55 23.91
CA VAL A 96 -12.28 1.70 24.72
C VAL A 96 -11.34 2.75 24.10
N PHE A 97 -11.16 2.73 22.77
CA PHE A 97 -10.38 3.75 22.07
C PHE A 97 -10.99 5.15 22.19
N GLY A 98 -12.30 5.29 21.98
CA GLY A 98 -12.99 6.57 22.13
C GLY A 98 -12.85 7.15 23.53
N ARG A 99 -12.99 6.32 24.58
CA ARG A 99 -12.74 6.73 25.97
C ARG A 99 -11.29 7.18 26.19
N ALA A 100 -10.32 6.38 25.74
CA ALA A 100 -8.90 6.72 25.89
C ALA A 100 -8.52 8.00 25.12
N HIS A 101 -9.11 8.23 23.95
CA HIS A 101 -8.94 9.45 23.16
C HIS A 101 -9.51 10.66 23.90
N ALA A 102 -10.74 10.56 24.43
CA ALA A 102 -11.38 11.64 25.18
C ALA A 102 -10.62 12.02 26.47
N LEU A 103 -9.86 11.07 27.04
CA LEU A 103 -9.00 11.30 28.21
C LEU A 103 -7.59 11.81 27.85
N GLY A 104 -7.24 11.92 26.56
CA GLY A 104 -5.90 12.31 26.12
C GLY A 104 -4.80 11.26 26.34
N VAL A 105 -5.16 10.01 26.67
CA VAL A 105 -4.20 8.94 27.01
C VAL A 105 -4.01 7.90 25.89
N LEU A 106 -4.65 8.09 24.74
CA LEU A 106 -4.56 7.15 23.61
C LEU A 106 -3.23 7.33 22.86
N ALA A 107 -2.39 6.29 22.85
CA ALA A 107 -1.12 6.34 22.11
C ALA A 107 -1.30 6.36 20.58
N ALA A 108 -0.24 6.71 19.84
CA ALA A 108 -0.27 6.85 18.39
C ALA A 108 -0.69 5.58 17.63
N ARG A 109 -0.24 4.40 18.08
CA ARG A 109 -0.56 3.12 17.41
C ARG A 109 -2.06 2.76 17.54
N PRO A 110 -2.66 2.76 18.74
CA PRO A 110 -4.11 2.59 18.92
C PRO A 110 -4.98 3.57 18.12
N HIS A 111 -4.56 4.83 17.95
CA HIS A 111 -5.25 5.78 17.07
C HIS A 111 -5.41 5.25 15.63
N ARG A 112 -4.39 4.55 15.10
CA ARG A 112 -4.44 3.93 13.75
C ARG A 112 -5.48 2.81 13.69
N THR A 113 -5.64 2.04 14.78
CA THR A 113 -6.66 0.99 14.88
C THR A 113 -8.05 1.59 15.02
N TYR A 114 -8.19 2.64 15.84
CA TYR A 114 -9.46 3.33 15.99
C TYR A 114 -9.92 3.98 14.69
N ALA A 115 -9.01 4.62 13.95
CA ALA A 115 -9.27 5.15 12.62
C ALA A 115 -9.82 4.08 11.66
N ALA A 116 -9.27 2.86 11.69
CA ALA A 116 -9.73 1.75 10.87
C ALA A 116 -11.19 1.38 11.19
N LEU A 117 -11.53 1.29 12.49
CA LEU A 117 -12.89 0.96 12.93
C LEU A 117 -13.91 2.06 12.60
N LEU A 118 -13.52 3.34 12.76
CA LEU A 118 -14.36 4.47 12.37
C LEU A 118 -14.60 4.48 10.86
N HIS A 119 -13.60 4.13 10.06
CA HIS A 119 -13.77 4.03 8.61
C HIS A 119 -14.74 2.93 8.20
N GLU A 120 -14.63 1.73 8.80
CA GLU A 120 -15.58 0.62 8.58
C GLU A 120 -17.01 0.99 9.00
N ALA A 121 -17.17 1.87 10.00
CA ALA A 121 -18.46 2.41 10.42
C ALA A 121 -18.99 3.56 9.52
N GLY A 122 -18.27 3.93 8.45
CA GLY A 122 -18.65 5.04 7.56
C GLY A 122 -18.25 6.44 8.07
N GLU A 123 -17.65 6.55 9.25
CA GLU A 123 -17.25 7.81 9.89
C GLU A 123 -15.92 8.36 9.34
N THR A 124 -15.85 8.57 8.04
CA THR A 124 -14.59 8.90 7.31
C THR A 124 -13.90 10.16 7.86
N ARG A 125 -14.65 11.20 8.24
CA ARG A 125 -14.07 12.43 8.82
C ARG A 125 -13.42 12.15 10.18
N ALA A 126 -14.06 11.36 11.03
CA ALA A 126 -13.51 10.98 12.34
C ALA A 126 -12.27 10.08 12.19
N ALA A 127 -12.31 9.14 11.24
CA ALA A 127 -11.16 8.30 10.91
C ALA A 127 -9.94 9.13 10.50
N LYS A 128 -10.12 10.12 9.62
CA LYS A 128 -9.05 11.05 9.22
C LYS A 128 -8.45 11.81 10.40
N ARG A 129 -9.29 12.32 11.32
CA ARG A 129 -8.82 12.98 12.55
C ARG A 129 -7.96 12.06 13.41
N MET A 130 -8.33 10.79 13.56
CA MET A 130 -7.53 9.83 14.33
C MET A 130 -6.17 9.54 13.67
N LEU A 131 -6.09 9.54 12.34
CA LEU A 131 -4.81 9.44 11.63
C LEU A 131 -3.96 10.69 11.83
N ALA A 132 -4.56 11.88 11.79
CA ALA A 132 -3.89 13.14 12.12
C ALA A 132 -3.27 13.09 13.52
N CYS A 133 -4.06 12.75 14.54
CA CYS A 133 -3.57 12.59 15.91
C CYS A 133 -2.43 11.57 15.99
N SER A 134 -2.54 10.44 15.28
CA SER A 134 -1.48 9.43 15.24
C SER A 134 -0.16 9.97 14.66
N ALA A 135 -0.23 10.74 13.57
CA ALA A 135 0.93 11.34 12.93
C ALA A 135 1.55 12.45 13.79
N LEU A 136 0.75 13.24 14.49
CA LEU A 136 1.25 14.28 15.40
C LEU A 136 1.89 13.70 16.68
N LEU A 137 1.34 12.60 17.22
CA LEU A 137 1.88 11.94 18.41
C LEU A 137 3.16 11.13 18.14
N GLU A 138 3.27 10.52 16.96
CA GLU A 138 4.44 9.71 16.55
C GLU A 138 4.74 9.95 15.07
N PRO A 139 5.25 11.15 14.70
CA PRO A 139 5.58 11.47 13.31
C PRO A 139 6.75 10.63 12.81
N LEU A 140 7.66 10.26 13.71
CA LEU A 140 8.79 9.39 13.45
C LEU A 140 8.76 8.20 14.40
N ARG A 141 8.72 6.99 13.83
CA ARG A 141 8.82 5.74 14.59
C ARG A 141 10.16 5.07 14.31
N ARG A 142 10.92 4.77 15.35
CA ARG A 142 12.20 4.04 15.28
C ARG A 142 12.00 2.52 15.16
N PRO A 143 12.98 1.77 14.64
CA PRO A 143 12.97 0.30 14.71
C PRO A 143 12.92 -0.16 16.18
N PRO A 144 12.22 -1.27 16.50
CA PRO A 144 12.07 -1.73 17.88
C PRO A 144 13.37 -2.19 18.54
N ALA A 145 14.25 -2.81 17.74
CA ALA A 145 15.54 -3.33 18.16
C ALA A 145 16.56 -2.95 17.07
N PRO A 146 17.18 -1.76 17.17
CA PRO A 146 18.15 -1.32 16.18
C PRO A 146 19.40 -2.21 16.21
N ASP A 147 19.87 -2.57 15.03
CA ASP A 147 21.12 -3.25 14.74
C ASP A 147 22.01 -2.28 13.96
N LYS A 148 23.06 -1.79 14.64
CA LYS A 148 23.98 -0.78 14.10
C LYS A 148 24.74 -1.25 12.86
N ASP A 149 24.82 -2.56 12.63
CA ASP A 149 25.54 -3.15 11.50
C ASP A 149 24.63 -3.29 10.27
N ARG A 150 23.34 -2.88 10.39
CA ARG A 150 22.38 -2.84 9.28
C ARG A 150 22.21 -1.43 8.74
N PRO A 151 21.90 -1.29 7.43
CA PRO A 151 21.49 -0.02 6.86
C PRO A 151 20.31 0.58 7.64
N GLN A 152 20.46 1.82 8.08
CA GLN A 152 19.45 2.61 8.76
C GLN A 152 18.64 3.37 7.72
N VAL A 153 17.44 2.87 7.39
CA VAL A 153 16.59 3.42 6.31
C VAL A 153 15.46 4.25 6.90
N LEU A 154 15.34 5.51 6.47
CA LEU A 154 14.17 6.35 6.76
C LEU A 154 13.11 6.16 5.69
N ARG A 155 12.09 5.34 5.98
CA ARG A 155 10.92 5.22 5.11
C ARG A 155 9.98 6.41 5.30
N ALA A 156 9.78 7.19 4.24
CA ALA A 156 8.72 8.18 4.20
C ALA A 156 7.39 7.58 3.72
N ARG A 157 6.31 7.93 4.43
CA ARG A 157 4.91 7.65 4.07
C ARG A 157 4.00 8.80 4.51
N CYS A 158 2.74 8.80 4.11
CA CYS A 158 1.73 9.79 4.52
C CYS A 158 0.37 9.18 4.88
N PHE A 159 -0.53 10.00 5.48
CA PHE A 159 -1.87 9.58 5.90
C PHE A 159 -3.05 10.31 5.23
N ASP A 160 -2.88 11.46 4.59
CA ASP A 160 -3.93 12.37 4.09
C ASP A 160 -5.02 11.67 3.27
N ASN A 161 -4.58 10.87 2.31
CA ASN A 161 -5.43 10.10 1.43
C ASN A 161 -5.24 8.59 1.64
N SER A 162 -4.99 8.22 2.89
CA SER A 162 -4.80 6.84 3.32
C SER A 162 -5.94 6.37 4.23
N ARG A 163 -6.15 5.06 4.26
CA ARG A 163 -7.05 4.42 5.22
C ARG A 163 -6.44 3.12 5.72
N TYR A 164 -6.79 2.71 6.93
CA TYR A 164 -6.51 1.34 7.35
C TYR A 164 -7.68 0.45 6.98
N GLN A 165 -7.41 -0.59 6.22
CA GLN A 165 -8.35 -1.67 5.98
C GLN A 165 -8.20 -2.72 7.09
N VAL A 166 -9.33 -3.22 7.56
CA VAL A 166 -9.40 -4.30 8.56
C VAL A 166 -9.54 -5.64 7.85
N ALA A 167 -8.80 -6.65 8.30
CA ALA A 167 -8.85 -7.98 7.72
C ALA A 167 -8.69 -9.08 8.79
N ARG A 168 -9.49 -10.14 8.65
CA ARG A 168 -9.40 -11.34 9.47
C ARG A 168 -8.51 -12.37 8.80
N SER A 169 -7.48 -12.80 9.51
CA SER A 169 -6.58 -13.85 9.01
C SER A 169 -7.28 -15.22 9.10
N ARG A 170 -7.39 -15.94 7.97
CA ARG A 170 -7.96 -17.30 7.94
C ARG A 170 -7.15 -18.30 8.77
N ARG A 171 -5.82 -18.19 8.76
CA ARG A 171 -4.90 -19.06 9.51
C ARG A 171 -5.01 -18.87 11.01
N THR A 172 -5.20 -17.62 11.45
CA THR A 172 -5.07 -17.25 12.85
C THR A 172 -6.42 -16.93 13.50
N GLY A 173 -7.46 -16.66 12.73
CA GLY A 173 -8.74 -16.14 13.21
C GLY A 173 -8.67 -14.72 13.79
N LEU A 174 -7.47 -14.15 13.94
CA LEU A 174 -7.25 -12.82 14.51
C LEU A 174 -7.42 -11.73 13.46
N TRP A 175 -7.88 -10.59 13.92
CA TRP A 175 -8.01 -9.38 13.12
C TRP A 175 -6.72 -8.58 13.12
N SER A 176 -6.49 -7.92 12.00
CA SER A 176 -5.33 -7.08 11.73
C SER A 176 -5.76 -5.90 10.89
N ARG A 177 -4.89 -4.90 10.78
CA ARG A 177 -5.11 -3.75 9.90
C ARG A 177 -3.90 -3.53 9.01
N SER A 178 -4.14 -3.11 7.78
CA SER A 178 -3.11 -2.72 6.82
C SER A 178 -3.42 -1.34 6.27
N LEU A 179 -2.39 -0.50 6.12
CA LEU A 179 -2.53 0.80 5.48
C LEU A 179 -2.77 0.57 3.99
N LYS A 180 -3.88 1.09 3.47
CA LYS A 180 -4.18 1.24 2.06
C LYS A 180 -3.97 2.70 1.71
N SER A 181 -3.02 2.93 0.83
CA SER A 181 -2.54 4.24 0.48
C SER A 181 -1.77 4.15 -0.83
N GLY A 182 -1.55 5.28 -1.50
CA GLY A 182 -0.77 5.35 -2.74
C GLY A 182 0.73 5.17 -2.53
N HIS A 183 1.12 4.17 -1.74
CA HIS A 183 2.50 3.80 -1.44
C HIS A 183 2.81 2.42 -1.99
N PHE A 184 4.04 2.20 -2.44
CA PHE A 184 4.46 0.83 -2.73
C PHE A 184 4.79 0.06 -1.44
N SER A 185 4.61 -1.25 -1.52
CA SER A 185 4.83 -2.17 -0.40
C SER A 185 6.27 -2.63 -0.36
N LEU A 186 6.86 -2.66 0.84
CA LEU A 186 8.22 -3.17 1.04
C LEU A 186 8.28 -4.67 1.36
N SER A 187 7.14 -5.30 1.66
CA SER A 187 7.11 -6.66 2.23
C SER A 187 7.82 -7.71 1.37
N ASP A 188 7.76 -7.55 0.05
CA ASP A 188 8.37 -8.46 -0.92
C ASP A 188 9.63 -7.85 -1.56
N LEU A 189 9.90 -6.56 -1.36
CA LEU A 189 11.11 -5.86 -1.85
C LEU A 189 12.26 -5.89 -0.86
N LEU A 190 11.98 -6.01 0.44
CA LEU A 190 12.97 -6.07 1.50
C LEU A 190 12.68 -7.29 2.38
N ARG A 191 13.61 -8.22 2.43
CA ARG A 191 13.55 -9.39 3.30
C ARG A 191 13.62 -8.94 4.77
N PRO A 192 12.96 -9.66 5.71
CA PRO A 192 13.07 -9.35 7.13
C PRO A 192 14.53 -9.33 7.58
N GLY A 193 14.94 -8.25 8.25
CA GLY A 193 16.31 -8.06 8.71
C GLY A 193 17.29 -7.52 7.68
N ALA A 194 16.85 -7.22 6.45
CA ALA A 194 17.72 -6.59 5.44
C ALA A 194 18.15 -5.17 5.83
N VAL A 195 17.28 -4.44 6.53
CA VAL A 195 17.49 -3.04 6.96
C VAL A 195 16.78 -2.79 8.29
N ASP A 196 17.22 -1.73 8.98
CA ASP A 196 16.49 -1.13 10.08
C ASP A 196 15.63 0.02 9.58
N LEU A 197 14.32 -0.07 9.85
CA LEU A 197 13.35 0.84 9.26
C LEU A 197 12.85 1.87 10.29
N HIS A 198 13.32 3.10 10.14
CA HIS A 198 12.69 4.29 10.71
C HIS A 198 11.51 4.67 9.82
N VAL A 199 10.34 4.97 10.38
CA VAL A 199 9.14 5.31 9.60
C VAL A 199 8.70 6.73 9.91
N LEU A 200 8.94 7.61 8.94
CA LEU A 200 8.44 8.98 8.91
C LEU A 200 7.03 9.00 8.32
N THR A 201 6.08 9.57 9.05
CA THR A 201 4.67 9.66 8.64
C THR A 201 4.27 11.12 8.51
N ALA A 202 4.13 11.58 7.26
CA ALA A 202 3.64 12.91 6.93
C ALA A 202 2.12 13.02 7.05
N TRP A 203 1.65 14.15 7.56
CA TRP A 203 0.24 14.53 7.59
C TRP A 203 0.13 16.05 7.59
N GLY A 204 -0.63 16.64 6.66
CA GLY A 204 -0.64 18.10 6.53
C GLY A 204 0.79 18.65 6.46
N ASP A 205 1.12 19.59 7.33
CA ASP A 205 2.43 20.21 7.52
C ASP A 205 3.25 19.58 8.66
N SER A 206 2.87 18.41 9.18
CA SER A 206 3.46 17.79 10.38
C SER A 206 4.98 17.56 10.32
N LEU A 207 5.56 17.52 9.12
CA LEU A 207 7.01 17.38 8.97
C LEU A 207 7.77 18.65 9.39
N ALA A 208 7.11 19.81 9.38
CA ALA A 208 7.72 21.08 9.80
C ALA A 208 8.07 21.07 11.30
N THR A 209 7.39 20.27 12.13
CA THR A 209 7.65 20.18 13.57
C THR A 209 8.86 19.30 13.93
N LEU A 210 9.41 18.57 12.95
CA LEU A 210 10.58 17.73 13.17
C LEU A 210 11.85 18.54 12.95
N GLU A 211 12.56 18.86 14.04
CA GLU A 211 13.82 19.61 13.98
C GLU A 211 15.01 18.74 13.57
N ARG A 212 15.03 17.47 14.00
CA ARG A 212 16.16 16.55 13.79
C ARG A 212 15.68 15.17 13.31
N LEU A 213 16.48 14.56 12.45
CA LEU A 213 16.33 13.16 12.07
C LEU A 213 17.26 12.27 12.93
N PRO A 214 16.91 11.00 13.14
CA PRO A 214 17.87 10.02 13.65
C PRO A 214 18.97 9.83 12.61
N LYS A 215 20.13 9.33 13.04
CA LYS A 215 21.19 8.94 12.09
C LYS A 215 20.64 7.85 11.18
N VAL A 216 20.46 8.18 9.90
CA VAL A 216 20.01 7.30 8.83
C VAL A 216 20.96 7.42 7.66
N ASP A 217 21.09 6.34 6.89
CA ASP A 217 22.02 6.26 5.77
C ASP A 217 21.33 6.61 4.44
N VAL A 218 20.00 6.38 4.35
CA VAL A 218 19.22 6.63 3.14
C VAL A 218 17.74 6.88 3.46
N VAL A 219 17.12 7.78 2.71
CA VAL A 219 15.67 7.99 2.71
C VAL A 219 15.04 7.14 1.63
N LEU A 220 14.05 6.33 1.99
CA LEU A 220 13.23 5.58 1.05
C LEU A 220 11.84 6.23 0.95
N ASN A 221 11.61 7.01 -0.10
CA ASN A 221 10.30 7.60 -0.35
C ASN A 221 9.34 6.52 -0.87
N THR A 222 8.42 6.08 0.00
CA THR A 222 7.36 5.15 -0.42
C THR A 222 6.08 5.86 -0.83
N ILE A 223 5.97 7.18 -0.72
CA ILE A 223 4.85 7.95 -1.25
C ILE A 223 4.99 7.94 -2.78
N ALA A 224 4.12 7.22 -3.46
CA ALA A 224 4.39 6.78 -4.83
C ALA A 224 3.35 7.23 -5.86
N CYS A 225 2.13 7.50 -5.41
CA CYS A 225 1.04 7.95 -6.28
C CYS A 225 0.89 9.47 -6.20
N ALA A 226 1.41 10.18 -7.21
CA ALA A 226 1.33 11.64 -7.31
C ALA A 226 -0.09 12.17 -7.44
N ASP A 227 -0.96 11.46 -8.18
CA ASP A 227 -2.38 11.80 -8.32
C ASP A 227 -3.10 11.82 -6.96
N LEU A 228 -2.62 11.02 -5.99
CA LEU A 228 -3.22 10.92 -4.66
C LEU A 228 -2.51 11.80 -3.62
N ASN A 229 -1.19 11.96 -3.71
CA ASN A 229 -0.38 12.49 -2.61
C ASN A 229 0.47 13.69 -2.99
N GLY A 230 0.10 14.42 -4.06
CA GLY A 230 0.82 15.61 -4.52
C GLY A 230 1.22 16.60 -3.41
N PRO A 231 0.29 17.07 -2.55
CA PRO A 231 0.64 17.96 -1.44
C PRO A 231 1.69 17.37 -0.48
N GLN A 232 1.58 16.07 -0.17
CA GLN A 232 2.50 15.41 0.75
C GLN A 232 3.87 15.13 0.13
N LEU A 233 3.94 14.92 -1.17
CA LEU A 233 5.21 14.85 -1.88
C LEU A 233 5.92 16.22 -1.84
N LYS A 234 5.19 17.33 -2.04
CA LYS A 234 5.76 18.68 -1.92
C LYS A 234 6.25 18.98 -0.50
N ASN A 235 5.48 18.58 0.51
CA ASN A 235 5.87 18.78 1.91
C ASN A 235 7.09 17.92 2.28
N LEU A 236 7.17 16.69 1.76
CA LEU A 236 8.35 15.85 1.95
C LEU A 236 9.56 16.42 1.23
N ASP A 237 9.41 16.94 0.01
CA ASP A 237 10.48 17.59 -0.75
C ASP A 237 11.06 18.78 0.02
N ALA A 238 10.20 19.70 0.49
CA ALA A 238 10.60 20.85 1.29
C ALA A 238 11.26 20.45 2.61
N PHE A 239 10.77 19.37 3.25
CA PHE A 239 11.40 18.84 4.46
C PHE A 239 12.80 18.27 4.19
N LEU A 240 12.97 17.51 3.11
CA LEU A 240 14.25 16.88 2.75
C LEU A 240 15.30 17.87 2.27
N ALA A 241 14.91 19.04 1.76
CA ALA A 241 15.83 20.13 1.43
C ALA A 241 16.69 20.60 2.62
N ARG A 242 16.27 20.31 3.86
CA ARG A 242 17.03 20.58 5.09
C ARG A 242 18.17 19.58 5.34
N PHE A 243 18.23 18.50 4.57
CA PHE A 243 19.19 17.40 4.71
C PHE A 243 19.79 17.05 3.33
N PRO A 244 20.49 17.99 2.66
CA PRO A 244 20.92 17.85 1.27
C PRO A 244 21.86 16.66 1.02
N ASP A 245 22.61 16.24 2.05
CA ASP A 245 23.57 15.14 1.94
C ASP A 245 22.94 13.75 2.11
N LEU A 246 21.66 13.66 2.50
CA LEU A 246 20.98 12.37 2.66
C LEU A 246 20.55 11.82 1.29
N PRO A 247 21.04 10.65 0.87
CA PRO A 247 20.58 10.00 -0.35
C PRO A 247 19.09 9.70 -0.27
N VAL A 248 18.36 10.00 -1.35
CA VAL A 248 16.91 9.75 -1.45
C VAL A 248 16.63 8.79 -2.58
N VAL A 249 15.97 7.68 -2.27
CA VAL A 249 15.39 6.77 -3.25
C VAL A 249 13.99 7.25 -3.60
N ASN A 250 13.74 7.41 -4.89
CA ASN A 250 12.58 8.04 -5.51
C ASN A 250 12.33 9.46 -4.96
N PRO A 251 13.20 10.45 -5.26
CA PRO A 251 13.03 11.83 -4.83
C PRO A 251 11.59 12.34 -5.04
N PRO A 252 10.98 13.04 -4.05
CA PRO A 252 9.57 13.44 -4.13
C PRO A 252 9.25 14.30 -5.36
N ALA A 253 10.17 15.20 -5.75
CA ALA A 253 10.07 16.00 -6.97
C ALA A 253 9.92 15.14 -8.25
N LEU A 254 10.65 14.02 -8.37
CA LEU A 254 10.53 13.13 -9.52
C LEU A 254 9.21 12.35 -9.50
N VAL A 255 8.80 11.87 -8.33
CA VAL A 255 7.50 11.19 -8.17
C VAL A 255 6.34 12.12 -8.53
N LEU A 256 6.40 13.41 -8.17
CA LEU A 256 5.38 14.40 -8.55
C LEU A 256 5.17 14.49 -10.07
N GLY A 257 6.22 14.26 -10.86
CA GLY A 257 6.14 14.23 -12.32
C GLY A 257 5.39 13.03 -12.90
N THR A 258 5.09 11.99 -12.11
CA THR A 258 4.51 10.72 -12.62
C THR A 258 2.99 10.63 -12.46
N THR A 259 2.27 11.75 -12.48
CA THR A 259 0.80 11.72 -12.60
C THR A 259 0.41 11.11 -13.94
N ARG A 260 -0.78 10.50 -14.03
CA ARG A 260 -1.26 9.92 -15.31
C ARG A 260 -1.31 10.96 -16.42
N ARG A 261 -1.82 12.16 -16.12
CA ARG A 261 -1.85 13.29 -17.06
C ARG A 261 -0.45 13.73 -17.50
N ALA A 262 0.49 13.88 -16.57
CA ALA A 262 1.85 14.31 -16.94
C ALA A 262 2.52 13.27 -17.85
N ASN A 263 2.36 11.99 -17.53
CA ASN A 263 2.89 10.90 -18.36
C ASN A 263 2.22 10.83 -19.75
N SER A 264 0.90 11.07 -19.85
CA SER A 264 0.22 11.10 -21.15
C SER A 264 0.68 12.23 -22.07
N LEU A 265 1.29 13.29 -21.52
CA LEU A 265 1.79 14.41 -22.31
C LEU A 265 3.26 14.19 -22.75
N ARG A 266 4.09 13.60 -21.89
CA ARG A 266 5.55 13.51 -22.14
C ARG A 266 6.03 12.19 -22.71
N LEU A 267 5.39 11.07 -22.37
CA LEU A 267 5.87 9.75 -22.79
C LEU A 267 5.63 9.44 -24.28
N PRO A 268 4.54 9.93 -24.93
CA PRO A 268 4.38 9.77 -26.38
C PRO A 268 5.45 10.48 -27.23
N LEU A 269 6.31 11.31 -26.63
CA LEU A 269 7.42 11.96 -27.34
C LEU A 269 8.61 11.01 -27.56
N ILE A 270 8.59 9.83 -26.95
CA ILE A 270 9.62 8.79 -27.10
C ILE A 270 9.22 7.90 -28.28
N ASP A 271 10.14 7.62 -29.19
CA ASP A 271 9.86 6.72 -30.33
C ASP A 271 9.37 5.35 -29.85
N GLY A 272 8.38 4.82 -30.55
CA GLY A 272 7.76 3.53 -30.23
C GLY A 272 6.86 3.56 -29.00
N VAL A 273 6.61 4.71 -28.35
CA VAL A 273 5.71 4.81 -27.19
C VAL A 273 4.38 5.43 -27.58
N ARG A 274 3.30 4.69 -27.36
CA ARG A 274 1.94 5.22 -27.28
C ARG A 274 1.51 5.31 -25.81
N PHE A 275 0.90 6.42 -25.44
CA PHE A 275 0.26 6.57 -24.12
C PHE A 275 -1.15 7.15 -24.35
N PRO A 276 -2.21 6.55 -23.77
CA PRO A 276 -3.57 7.05 -23.94
C PRO A 276 -3.72 8.51 -23.51
N ARG A 277 -4.36 9.35 -24.33
CA ARG A 277 -4.65 10.74 -23.95
C ARG A 277 -5.41 10.76 -22.62
N THR A 278 -4.92 11.56 -21.67
CA THR A 278 -5.50 11.63 -20.32
C THR A 278 -5.80 13.06 -19.91
N LEU A 279 -7.06 13.32 -19.54
CA LEU A 279 -7.52 14.58 -18.98
C LEU A 279 -7.71 14.44 -17.47
N ALA A 280 -7.16 15.36 -16.71
CA ALA A 280 -7.50 15.51 -15.30
C ALA A 280 -8.66 16.51 -15.19
N LEU A 281 -9.72 16.11 -14.50
CA LEU A 281 -10.92 16.92 -14.33
C LEU A 281 -11.44 16.81 -12.89
N GLU A 282 -12.09 17.87 -12.44
CA GLU A 282 -12.85 17.89 -11.19
C GLU A 282 -14.33 17.85 -11.56
N VAL A 283 -15.10 17.00 -10.88
CA VAL A 283 -16.55 16.91 -11.09
C VAL A 283 -17.19 18.22 -10.63
N ALA A 284 -17.68 19.00 -11.58
CA ALA A 284 -18.36 20.27 -11.31
C ALA A 284 -19.77 20.04 -10.75
N GLU A 285 -20.30 21.01 -10.00
CA GLU A 285 -21.69 21.02 -9.54
C GLU A 285 -22.69 20.80 -10.69
N ASP A 286 -22.49 21.49 -11.82
CA ASP A 286 -23.15 21.15 -13.08
C ASP A 286 -22.41 20.00 -13.79
N ARG A 287 -23.00 18.81 -13.77
CA ARG A 287 -22.45 17.62 -14.45
C ARG A 287 -22.36 17.80 -15.96
N THR A 288 -23.23 18.63 -16.56
CA THR A 288 -23.20 18.92 -17.99
C THR A 288 -21.95 19.70 -18.37
N ALA A 289 -21.46 20.60 -17.51
CA ALA A 289 -20.20 21.30 -17.74
C ALA A 289 -19.00 20.33 -17.77
N THR A 290 -18.99 19.34 -16.88
CA THR A 290 -17.95 18.30 -16.84
C THR A 290 -17.97 17.44 -18.11
N LEU A 291 -19.17 17.02 -18.55
CA LEU A 291 -19.36 16.27 -19.80
C LEU A 291 -18.88 17.07 -21.03
N ARG A 292 -19.33 18.32 -21.17
CA ARG A 292 -18.91 19.20 -22.28
C ARG A 292 -17.40 19.40 -22.33
N ARG A 293 -16.74 19.43 -21.17
CA ARG A 293 -15.26 19.52 -21.11
C ARG A 293 -14.60 18.25 -21.66
N ILE A 294 -15.11 17.06 -21.32
CA ILE A 294 -14.59 15.80 -21.85
C ILE A 294 -14.73 15.77 -23.38
N GLU A 295 -15.91 16.11 -23.89
CA GLU A 295 -16.22 16.11 -25.32
C GLU A 295 -15.47 17.23 -26.08
N GLY A 296 -15.39 18.43 -25.51
CA GLY A 296 -14.71 19.58 -26.11
C GLY A 296 -13.20 19.43 -26.22
N GLU A 297 -12.59 18.58 -25.40
CA GLU A 297 -11.17 18.18 -25.49
C GLU A 297 -10.96 17.07 -26.54
N GLY A 298 -12.03 16.59 -27.20
CA GLY A 298 -11.96 15.62 -28.28
C GLY A 298 -11.52 14.23 -27.82
N LEU A 299 -11.89 13.81 -26.61
CA LEU A 299 -11.85 12.39 -26.25
C LEU A 299 -13.06 11.69 -26.89
N GLY A 300 -12.79 10.78 -27.81
CA GLY A 300 -13.82 9.95 -28.44
C GLY A 300 -14.37 8.87 -27.49
N TYR A 301 -15.50 8.30 -27.88
CA TYR A 301 -16.06 7.13 -27.20
C TYR A 301 -15.57 5.83 -27.85
N PRO A 302 -15.41 4.74 -27.06
CA PRO A 302 -15.59 4.70 -25.62
C PRO A 302 -14.49 5.48 -24.86
N VAL A 303 -14.86 6.06 -23.71
CA VAL A 303 -13.93 6.75 -22.80
C VAL A 303 -13.83 6.00 -21.49
N ILE A 304 -12.64 5.95 -20.90
CA ILE A 304 -12.46 5.41 -19.56
C ILE A 304 -12.53 6.55 -18.54
N LEU A 305 -13.46 6.48 -17.58
CA LEU A 305 -13.46 7.36 -16.41
C LEU A 305 -12.93 6.64 -15.19
N ARG A 306 -12.03 7.31 -14.46
CA ARG A 306 -11.40 6.77 -13.25
C ARG A 306 -11.20 7.84 -12.20
N VAL A 307 -11.59 7.56 -10.95
CA VAL A 307 -11.23 8.41 -9.80
C VAL A 307 -9.70 8.52 -9.67
N ALA A 308 -9.19 9.75 -9.57
CA ALA A 308 -7.75 10.01 -9.49
C ALA A 308 -7.13 9.35 -8.25
N GLY A 309 -5.91 8.84 -8.41
CA GLY A 309 -5.15 8.26 -7.30
C GLY A 309 -5.62 6.88 -6.81
N THR A 310 -6.73 6.35 -7.34
CA THR A 310 -7.11 4.95 -7.09
C THR A 310 -6.18 4.02 -7.83
N GLN A 311 -6.00 2.80 -7.30
CA GLN A 311 -5.22 1.74 -7.93
C GLN A 311 -6.13 0.53 -8.18
N THR A 312 -5.63 -0.46 -8.93
CA THR A 312 -6.29 -1.77 -9.16
C THR A 312 -7.58 -1.74 -9.96
N GLY A 313 -7.86 -0.71 -10.78
CA GLY A 313 -8.99 -0.69 -11.71
C GLY A 313 -10.40 -0.56 -11.10
N LEU A 314 -10.55 -0.67 -9.77
CA LEU A 314 -11.87 -0.75 -9.10
C LEU A 314 -12.80 0.45 -9.33
N THR A 315 -12.25 1.62 -9.65
CA THR A 315 -13.05 2.84 -9.91
C THR A 315 -13.00 3.23 -11.38
N MET A 316 -12.56 2.32 -12.25
CA MET A 316 -12.35 2.53 -13.66
C MET A 316 -13.52 1.91 -14.44
N GLU A 317 -14.24 2.74 -15.20
CA GLU A 317 -15.37 2.30 -16.01
C GLU A 317 -15.15 2.73 -17.46
N LYS A 318 -15.38 1.82 -18.41
CA LYS A 318 -15.40 2.10 -19.85
C LYS A 318 -16.84 2.49 -20.20
N LEU A 319 -17.01 3.67 -20.77
CA LEU A 319 -18.30 4.29 -21.03
C LEU A 319 -18.41 4.52 -22.53
N ASP A 320 -19.39 3.87 -23.16
CA ASP A 320 -19.47 3.75 -24.62
C ASP A 320 -20.14 4.94 -25.31
N ASP A 321 -20.80 5.82 -24.55
CA ASP A 321 -21.49 6.99 -25.10
C ASP A 321 -21.69 8.11 -24.05
N THR A 322 -22.21 9.25 -24.54
CA THR A 322 -22.55 10.44 -23.75
C THR A 322 -23.54 10.14 -22.63
N ALA A 323 -24.51 9.23 -22.83
CA ALA A 323 -25.51 8.92 -21.81
C ALA A 323 -24.89 8.14 -20.64
N ALA A 324 -24.00 7.18 -20.94
CA ALA A 324 -23.23 6.45 -19.95
C ALA A 324 -22.31 7.37 -19.14
N VAL A 325 -21.63 8.31 -19.78
CA VAL A 325 -20.82 9.34 -19.08
C VAL A 325 -21.68 10.21 -18.17
N ARG A 326 -22.82 10.68 -18.65
CA ARG A 326 -23.75 11.46 -17.82
C ARG A 326 -24.17 10.68 -16.58
N ALA A 327 -24.63 9.44 -16.75
CA ALA A 327 -25.04 8.58 -15.65
C ALA A 327 -23.90 8.34 -14.64
N TYR A 328 -22.68 8.11 -15.12
CA TYR A 328 -21.50 7.98 -14.25
C TYR A 328 -21.28 9.25 -13.43
N LEU A 329 -21.30 10.43 -14.06
CA LEU A 329 -21.04 11.72 -13.39
C LEU A 329 -22.12 12.08 -12.35
N GLU A 330 -23.39 11.73 -12.59
CA GLU A 330 -24.47 11.93 -11.62
C GLU A 330 -24.28 11.12 -10.33
N ALA A 331 -23.65 9.95 -10.41
CA ALA A 331 -23.32 9.13 -9.24
C ALA A 331 -22.10 9.65 -8.45
N ARG A 332 -21.39 10.69 -8.94
CA ARG A 332 -20.18 11.24 -8.31
C ARG A 332 -20.45 12.49 -7.51
N ARG A 333 -19.57 12.74 -6.54
CA ARG A 333 -19.65 13.92 -5.68
C ARG A 333 -19.01 15.12 -6.39
N PRO A 334 -19.57 16.33 -6.26
CA PRO A 334 -18.86 17.53 -6.68
C PRO A 334 -17.50 17.62 -6.00
N GLY A 335 -16.49 18.12 -6.72
CA GLY A 335 -15.12 18.22 -6.23
C GLY A 335 -14.31 16.91 -6.31
N GLU A 336 -14.91 15.78 -6.72
CA GLU A 336 -14.15 14.54 -6.92
C GLU A 336 -13.26 14.68 -8.16
N THR A 337 -11.97 14.37 -8.02
CA THR A 337 -11.03 14.41 -9.14
C THR A 337 -11.07 13.10 -9.93
N LEU A 338 -11.25 13.20 -11.24
CA LEU A 338 -11.27 12.08 -12.18
C LEU A 338 -10.15 12.23 -13.22
N ASN A 339 -9.77 11.11 -13.81
CA ASN A 339 -9.09 11.04 -15.09
C ASN A 339 -10.08 10.53 -16.14
N ALA A 340 -10.22 11.28 -17.25
CA ALA A 340 -10.81 10.77 -18.48
C ALA A 340 -9.69 10.31 -19.40
N ILE A 341 -9.73 9.05 -19.82
CA ILE A 341 -8.64 8.38 -20.51
C ILE A 341 -9.18 7.81 -21.83
N GLU A 342 -8.46 8.06 -22.93
CA GLU A 342 -8.72 7.43 -24.23
C GLU A 342 -8.76 5.90 -24.08
N TYR A 343 -9.81 5.27 -24.59
CA TYR A 343 -9.83 3.82 -24.73
C TYR A 343 -9.12 3.43 -26.02
N ILE A 344 -8.15 2.53 -25.90
CA ILE A 344 -7.48 1.91 -27.05
C ILE A 344 -7.85 0.43 -27.03
N ASP A 345 -8.45 -0.04 -28.11
CA ASP A 345 -8.76 -1.45 -28.27
C ASP A 345 -7.50 -2.21 -28.68
N LEU A 346 -6.98 -3.01 -27.75
CA LEU A 346 -5.73 -3.77 -27.91
C LEU A 346 -6.02 -5.29 -27.90
N ARG A 347 -7.18 -5.67 -28.44
CA ARG A 347 -7.50 -7.07 -28.69
C ARG A 347 -6.67 -7.59 -29.83
N ASP A 348 -6.12 -8.79 -29.64
CA ASP A 348 -5.54 -9.56 -30.74
C ASP A 348 -6.65 -10.18 -31.63
N GLY A 349 -6.23 -10.87 -32.69
CA GLY A 349 -7.15 -11.55 -33.62
C GLY A 349 -8.03 -12.63 -32.97
N ASP A 350 -7.64 -13.15 -31.81
CA ASP A 350 -8.41 -14.12 -31.03
C ASP A 350 -9.31 -13.44 -29.98
N GLY A 351 -9.33 -12.10 -29.94
CA GLY A 351 -10.11 -11.31 -29.00
C GLY A 351 -9.50 -11.19 -27.59
N HIS A 352 -8.27 -11.63 -27.38
CA HIS A 352 -7.58 -11.51 -26.10
C HIS A 352 -6.86 -10.18 -25.95
N PHE A 353 -6.78 -9.70 -24.72
CA PHE A 353 -5.98 -8.56 -24.33
C PHE A 353 -4.70 -9.03 -23.64
N ARG A 354 -3.62 -8.26 -23.82
CA ARG A 354 -2.30 -8.57 -23.23
C ARG A 354 -1.74 -7.39 -22.45
N LYS A 355 -1.14 -7.69 -21.30
CA LYS A 355 -0.40 -6.72 -20.48
C LYS A 355 0.88 -7.32 -19.94
N THR A 356 1.99 -6.69 -20.31
CA THR A 356 3.33 -6.97 -19.82
C THR A 356 3.70 -5.98 -18.72
N ARG A 357 4.41 -6.48 -17.70
CA ARG A 357 4.96 -5.68 -16.61
C ARG A 357 6.46 -5.86 -16.53
N CYS A 358 7.16 -4.75 -16.35
CA CYS A 358 8.55 -4.73 -15.93
C CYS A 358 8.74 -3.80 -14.71
N PHE A 359 9.87 -3.99 -14.03
CA PHE A 359 10.43 -3.00 -13.11
C PHE A 359 11.73 -2.45 -13.67
N PHE A 360 12.01 -1.20 -13.33
CA PHE A 360 13.36 -0.66 -13.36
C PHE A 360 13.84 -0.48 -11.92
N VAL A 361 15.04 -0.97 -11.64
CA VAL A 361 15.72 -0.81 -10.34
C VAL A 361 17.12 -0.29 -10.60
N ASP A 362 17.41 0.94 -10.19
CA ASP A 362 18.68 1.64 -10.41
C ASP A 362 19.07 1.61 -11.91
N GLY A 363 18.12 1.99 -12.77
CA GLY A 363 18.27 2.01 -14.24
C GLY A 363 18.24 0.65 -14.94
N ARG A 364 18.24 -0.47 -14.19
CA ARG A 364 18.27 -1.82 -14.78
C ARG A 364 16.87 -2.40 -14.96
N PHE A 365 16.61 -2.98 -16.14
CA PHE A 365 15.35 -3.65 -16.47
C PHE A 365 15.20 -5.02 -15.80
N PHE A 366 13.99 -5.31 -15.29
CA PHE A 366 13.61 -6.62 -14.75
C PHE A 366 12.21 -7.04 -15.25
N PRO A 367 12.06 -8.19 -15.92
CA PRO A 367 10.75 -8.69 -16.34
C PRO A 367 9.96 -9.26 -15.16
N VAL A 368 8.65 -9.03 -15.13
CA VAL A 368 7.78 -9.41 -13.98
C VAL A 368 6.64 -10.34 -14.40
N ALA A 369 5.89 -9.97 -15.43
CA ALA A 369 4.76 -10.76 -15.90
C ALA A 369 4.40 -10.39 -17.35
N SER A 370 3.85 -11.33 -18.09
CA SER A 370 3.16 -11.12 -19.37
C SER A 370 1.81 -11.84 -19.30
N LEU A 371 0.75 -11.06 -19.08
CA LEU A 371 -0.59 -11.56 -18.79
C LEU A 371 -1.44 -11.58 -20.04
N THR A 372 -2.22 -12.65 -20.20
CA THR A 372 -3.29 -12.75 -21.20
C THR A 372 -4.64 -12.79 -20.48
N SER A 373 -5.62 -12.04 -21.01
CA SER A 373 -6.98 -11.98 -20.48
C SER A 373 -7.99 -11.88 -21.62
N ASP A 374 -9.21 -12.33 -21.39
CA ASP A 374 -10.38 -12.10 -22.27
C ASP A 374 -11.14 -10.81 -21.87
N SER A 375 -10.58 -10.01 -20.96
CA SER A 375 -11.10 -8.73 -20.50
C SER A 375 -10.07 -7.62 -20.71
N TRP A 376 -10.55 -6.44 -21.10
CA TRP A 376 -9.70 -5.26 -21.28
C TRP A 376 -9.10 -4.76 -19.96
N GLN A 377 -9.76 -5.02 -18.82
CA GLN A 377 -9.21 -4.72 -17.49
C GLN A 377 -8.38 -5.88 -16.99
N ILE A 378 -7.09 -5.89 -17.35
CA ILE A 378 -6.21 -7.02 -17.03
C ILE A 378 -5.70 -6.95 -15.59
N HIS A 379 -6.03 -7.99 -14.81
CA HIS A 379 -5.56 -8.18 -13.45
C HIS A 379 -4.75 -9.47 -13.30
N SER A 380 -3.82 -9.50 -12.34
CA SER A 380 -3.02 -10.72 -12.10
C SER A 380 -3.85 -11.93 -11.68
N GLY A 381 -5.07 -11.71 -11.17
CA GLY A 381 -6.05 -12.77 -10.90
C GLY A 381 -6.56 -13.48 -12.16
N ASP A 382 -6.51 -12.84 -13.33
CA ASP A 382 -6.95 -13.45 -14.60
C ASP A 382 -6.15 -14.71 -14.95
N ARG A 383 -4.93 -14.82 -14.41
CA ARG A 383 -4.12 -16.04 -14.48
C ARG A 383 -4.91 -17.31 -14.16
N TYR A 384 -5.71 -17.31 -13.10
CA TYR A 384 -6.44 -18.51 -12.65
C TYR A 384 -7.63 -18.87 -13.53
N ARG A 385 -8.14 -17.90 -14.30
CA ARG A 385 -9.32 -18.05 -15.14
C ARG A 385 -8.95 -18.36 -16.59
N VAL A 386 -7.90 -17.69 -17.09
CA VAL A 386 -7.43 -17.74 -18.47
C VAL A 386 -6.12 -18.55 -18.56
N MET A 387 -5.02 -18.02 -18.03
CA MET A 387 -3.67 -18.59 -18.27
C MET A 387 -3.44 -19.99 -17.67
N ASP A 388 -4.10 -20.35 -16.57
CA ASP A 388 -3.97 -21.67 -15.94
C ASP A 388 -4.33 -22.82 -16.89
N LYS A 389 -5.21 -22.52 -17.87
CA LYS A 389 -5.69 -23.47 -18.87
C LYS A 389 -5.08 -23.25 -20.26
N ASP A 390 -4.35 -22.15 -20.46
CA ASP A 390 -3.72 -21.80 -21.73
C ASP A 390 -2.19 -21.99 -21.65
N ARG A 391 -1.72 -23.11 -22.19
CA ARG A 391 -0.28 -23.42 -22.24
C ARG A 391 0.50 -22.40 -23.06
N ALA A 392 -0.06 -21.92 -24.17
CA ALA A 392 0.62 -20.96 -25.04
C ALA A 392 0.80 -19.62 -24.31
N ALA A 393 -0.18 -19.16 -23.52
CA ALA A 393 -0.02 -17.98 -22.68
C ALA A 393 1.10 -18.14 -21.64
N GLN A 394 1.21 -19.31 -21.01
CA GLN A 394 2.29 -19.57 -20.06
C GLN A 394 3.66 -19.68 -20.73
N GLU A 395 3.74 -20.24 -21.94
CA GLU A 395 4.98 -20.31 -22.72
C GLU A 395 5.45 -18.93 -23.16
N ARG A 396 4.53 -18.07 -23.62
CA ARG A 396 4.82 -16.66 -23.92
C ARG A 396 5.35 -15.92 -22.70
N GLU A 397 4.73 -16.11 -21.54
CA GLU A 397 5.23 -15.48 -20.31
C GLU A 397 6.60 -16.03 -19.90
N ARG A 398 6.82 -17.34 -20.01
CA ARG A 398 8.14 -17.94 -19.76
C ARG A 398 9.21 -17.33 -20.67
N HIS A 399 8.93 -17.24 -21.96
CA HIS A 399 9.84 -16.64 -22.94
C HIS A 399 10.18 -15.19 -22.56
N TYR A 400 9.17 -14.37 -22.23
CA TYR A 400 9.39 -13.00 -21.75
C TYR A 400 10.28 -12.92 -20.50
N LEU A 401 10.04 -13.80 -19.53
CA LEU A 401 10.79 -13.79 -18.28
C LEU A 401 12.25 -14.24 -18.49
N THR A 402 12.48 -15.24 -19.33
CA THR A 402 13.82 -15.80 -19.58
C THR A 402 14.66 -14.98 -20.55
N ASP A 403 14.04 -14.45 -21.60
CA ASP A 403 14.68 -13.64 -22.64
C ASP A 403 13.77 -12.45 -23.02
N PRO A 404 13.73 -11.40 -22.17
CA PRO A 404 12.88 -10.24 -22.42
C PRO A 404 13.29 -9.49 -23.68
N ALA A 405 14.58 -9.46 -24.04
CA ALA A 405 15.05 -8.77 -25.24
C ALA A 405 14.59 -9.49 -26.51
N GLY A 406 14.69 -10.83 -26.55
CA GLY A 406 14.15 -11.62 -27.65
C GLY A 406 12.62 -11.63 -27.70
N HIS A 407 11.93 -11.49 -26.56
CA HIS A 407 10.47 -11.36 -26.53
C HIS A 407 9.97 -10.02 -27.06
N LEU A 408 10.58 -8.93 -26.60
CA LEU A 408 10.12 -7.56 -26.83
C LEU A 408 10.69 -6.96 -28.12
N GLY A 409 11.87 -7.40 -28.54
CA GLY A 409 12.63 -6.79 -29.62
C GLY A 409 13.31 -5.48 -29.21
N ALA A 410 14.22 -5.03 -30.07
CA ALA A 410 15.09 -3.88 -29.78
C ALA A 410 14.31 -2.56 -29.62
N ARG A 411 13.27 -2.34 -30.44
CA ARG A 411 12.48 -1.10 -30.42
C ARG A 411 11.73 -0.92 -29.10
N ALA A 412 10.98 -1.93 -28.66
CA ALA A 412 10.27 -1.88 -27.37
C ALA A 412 11.25 -1.78 -26.19
N MET A 413 12.40 -2.48 -26.23
CA MET A 413 13.42 -2.36 -25.20
C MET A 413 13.99 -0.94 -25.13
N ALA A 414 14.27 -0.30 -26.27
CA ALA A 414 14.73 1.09 -26.31
C ALA A 414 13.66 2.06 -25.78
N ALA A 415 12.39 1.88 -26.18
CA ALA A 415 11.26 2.66 -25.69
C ALA A 415 11.11 2.58 -24.16
N LEU A 416 11.22 1.37 -23.58
CA LEU A 416 11.14 1.15 -22.14
C LEU A 416 12.28 1.82 -21.36
N HIS A 417 13.51 1.77 -21.89
CA HIS A 417 14.64 2.50 -21.29
C HIS A 417 14.46 4.01 -21.43
N GLY A 418 14.00 4.50 -22.58
CA GLY A 418 13.68 5.92 -22.76
C GLY A 418 12.62 6.41 -21.78
N ILE A 419 11.61 5.60 -21.46
CA ILE A 419 10.65 5.91 -20.40
C ILE A 419 11.35 5.97 -19.04
N ALA A 420 12.16 4.97 -18.69
CA ALA A 420 12.88 4.93 -17.42
C ALA A 420 13.78 6.16 -17.23
N ASP A 421 14.52 6.54 -18.26
CA ASP A 421 15.38 7.73 -18.27
C ASP A 421 14.55 9.02 -18.13
N GLN A 422 13.43 9.12 -18.84
CA GLN A 422 12.53 10.27 -18.76
C GLN A 422 11.85 10.42 -17.39
N LEU A 423 11.59 9.31 -16.68
CA LEU A 423 11.03 9.35 -15.32
C LEU A 423 12.12 9.60 -14.26
N GLY A 424 13.33 9.07 -14.46
CA GLY A 424 14.46 9.22 -13.55
C GLY A 424 14.27 8.59 -12.18
N LEU A 425 13.30 7.68 -12.01
CA LEU A 425 13.02 7.04 -10.73
C LEU A 425 13.98 5.87 -10.48
N ASP A 426 14.47 5.76 -9.24
CA ASP A 426 15.34 4.67 -8.81
C ASP A 426 14.61 3.31 -8.77
N PHE A 427 13.33 3.33 -8.39
CA PHE A 427 12.44 2.17 -8.44
C PHE A 427 11.10 2.56 -9.07
N MET A 428 10.77 1.93 -10.19
CA MET A 428 9.50 2.15 -10.89
C MET A 428 9.06 0.88 -11.61
N GLY A 429 7.78 0.80 -11.96
CA GLY A 429 7.27 -0.22 -12.87
C GLY A 429 6.51 0.38 -14.03
N ILE A 430 6.45 -0.40 -15.11
CA ILE A 430 5.70 -0.06 -16.32
C ILE A 430 4.75 -1.22 -16.63
N ASP A 431 3.47 -0.91 -16.78
CA ASP A 431 2.47 -1.79 -17.39
C ASP A 431 2.25 -1.34 -18.83
N PHE A 432 2.42 -2.25 -19.79
CA PHE A 432 2.33 -1.93 -21.21
C PHE A 432 1.81 -3.12 -22.03
N HIS A 433 1.36 -2.83 -23.24
CA HIS A 433 1.10 -3.80 -24.30
C HIS A 433 2.25 -3.70 -25.32
N LEU A 434 2.63 -4.83 -25.93
CA LEU A 434 3.57 -4.89 -27.03
C LEU A 434 2.76 -5.00 -28.33
N ASP A 435 2.97 -4.05 -29.24
CA ASP A 435 2.30 -4.01 -30.54
C ASP A 435 3.06 -4.88 -31.57
N ASP A 436 2.41 -5.30 -32.65
CA ASP A 436 3.01 -6.17 -33.68
C ASP A 436 4.22 -5.53 -34.39
N ASP A 437 4.26 -4.20 -34.48
CA ASP A 437 5.37 -3.41 -35.06
C ASP A 437 6.54 -3.16 -34.07
N GLY A 438 6.53 -3.82 -32.91
CA GLY A 438 7.53 -3.64 -31.85
C GLY A 438 7.43 -2.31 -31.10
N GLY A 439 6.32 -1.59 -31.26
CA GLY A 439 5.95 -0.46 -30.41
C GLY A 439 5.33 -0.91 -29.09
N ILE A 440 5.10 0.02 -28.17
CA ILE A 440 4.43 -0.25 -26.90
C ILE A 440 3.30 0.75 -26.63
N THR A 441 2.17 0.23 -26.15
CA THR A 441 1.11 1.05 -25.56
C THR A 441 1.18 0.98 -24.03
N VAL A 442 1.50 2.09 -23.37
CA VAL A 442 1.72 2.15 -21.92
C VAL A 442 0.43 2.47 -21.16
N PHE A 443 0.09 1.66 -20.16
CA PHE A 443 -1.08 1.85 -19.31
C PHE A 443 -0.75 2.58 -18.00
N GLU A 444 0.45 2.37 -17.48
CA GLU A 444 0.90 2.93 -16.21
C GLU A 444 2.43 2.90 -16.12
N ALA A 445 3.04 3.99 -15.67
CA ALA A 445 4.48 4.09 -15.44
C ALA A 445 4.75 4.98 -14.21
N ASN A 446 5.03 4.38 -13.05
CA ASN A 446 5.27 5.08 -11.79
C ASN A 446 5.88 4.16 -10.72
N ALA A 447 6.16 4.71 -9.55
CA ALA A 447 6.62 3.94 -8.38
C ALA A 447 5.49 3.21 -7.62
N ALA A 448 4.22 3.50 -7.89
CA ALA A 448 3.05 2.97 -7.17
C ALA A 448 2.67 1.54 -7.60
N MET A 449 3.66 0.70 -7.89
CA MET A 449 3.50 -0.65 -8.39
C MET A 449 3.77 -1.69 -7.30
N ARG A 450 3.01 -2.79 -7.30
CA ARG A 450 3.13 -3.87 -6.31
C ARG A 450 4.06 -4.98 -6.84
N HIS A 451 5.22 -5.13 -6.21
CA HIS A 451 6.00 -6.38 -6.24
C HIS A 451 5.36 -7.39 -5.29
N ASN A 452 5.18 -8.65 -5.71
CA ASN A 452 4.57 -9.70 -4.90
C ASN A 452 4.83 -11.10 -5.44
N TYR A 453 4.64 -12.10 -4.56
CA TYR A 453 4.78 -13.53 -4.87
C TYR A 453 3.42 -14.26 -4.93
N ASP A 454 2.31 -13.54 -5.07
CA ASP A 454 0.95 -14.06 -4.84
C ASP A 454 0.61 -15.28 -5.73
N HIS A 455 1.21 -15.35 -6.92
CA HIS A 455 0.90 -16.35 -7.95
C HIS A 455 1.93 -17.48 -8.07
N VAL A 456 3.06 -17.38 -7.36
CA VAL A 456 4.20 -18.30 -7.52
C VAL A 456 3.84 -19.76 -7.23
N ARG A 457 2.86 -20.02 -6.35
CA ARG A 457 2.43 -21.39 -6.09
C ARG A 457 1.81 -22.07 -7.33
N ALA A 458 1.04 -21.33 -8.12
CA ALA A 458 0.41 -21.83 -9.34
C ALA A 458 1.31 -21.66 -10.57
N PHE A 459 2.15 -20.62 -10.58
CA PHE A 459 3.07 -20.29 -11.68
C PHE A 459 4.52 -20.24 -11.16
N PRO A 460 5.12 -21.39 -10.78
CA PRO A 460 6.40 -21.44 -10.08
C PRO A 460 7.58 -20.90 -10.88
N TYR A 461 7.50 -20.94 -12.22
CA TYR A 461 8.53 -20.38 -13.11
C TYR A 461 8.72 -18.86 -12.92
N THR A 462 7.77 -18.15 -12.30
CA THR A 462 7.92 -16.71 -12.03
C THR A 462 8.87 -16.40 -10.87
N ARG A 463 9.07 -17.34 -9.92
CA ARG A 463 9.82 -17.10 -8.68
C ARG A 463 11.23 -16.57 -8.90
N PRO A 464 12.10 -17.19 -9.73
CA PRO A 464 13.48 -16.74 -9.86
C PRO A 464 13.58 -15.29 -10.35
N HIS A 465 12.65 -14.85 -11.20
CA HIS A 465 12.62 -13.48 -11.73
C HIS A 465 12.17 -12.48 -10.66
N LEU A 466 11.19 -12.86 -9.84
CA LEU A 466 10.75 -12.05 -8.70
C LEU A 466 11.84 -11.93 -7.63
N ASP A 467 12.59 -13.00 -7.36
CA ASP A 467 13.72 -12.99 -6.43
C ASP A 467 14.82 -12.02 -6.89
N ARG A 468 15.13 -11.98 -8.20
CA ARG A 468 16.08 -11.02 -8.79
C ARG A 468 15.65 -9.57 -8.58
N VAL A 469 14.36 -9.25 -8.66
CA VAL A 469 13.83 -7.90 -8.37
C VAL A 469 14.09 -7.52 -6.91
N THR A 470 13.77 -8.42 -5.97
CA THR A 470 14.01 -8.21 -4.54
C THR A 470 15.48 -7.99 -4.24
N GLU A 471 16.36 -8.82 -4.81
CA GLU A 471 17.80 -8.71 -4.65
C GLU A 471 18.37 -7.42 -5.22
N ALA A 472 17.89 -7.01 -6.41
CA ALA A 472 18.28 -5.74 -7.02
C ALA A 472 17.86 -4.54 -6.16
N PHE A 473 16.66 -4.57 -5.59
CA PHE A 473 16.16 -3.52 -4.71
C PHE A 473 16.98 -3.44 -3.42
N GLU A 474 17.25 -4.58 -2.76
CA GLU A 474 18.12 -4.63 -1.58
C GLU A 474 19.54 -4.11 -1.87
N ALA A 475 20.11 -4.51 -3.01
CA ALA A 475 21.43 -4.04 -3.44
C ALA A 475 21.44 -2.53 -3.70
N MET A 476 20.40 -1.98 -4.32
CA MET A 476 20.24 -0.53 -4.52
C MET A 476 20.21 0.21 -3.18
N ILE A 477 19.42 -0.26 -2.21
CA ILE A 477 19.37 0.35 -0.87
C ILE A 477 20.73 0.32 -0.19
N ARG A 478 21.45 -0.81 -0.24
CA ARG A 478 22.81 -0.92 0.33
C ARG A 478 23.81 0.03 -0.33
N ARG A 479 23.74 0.21 -1.66
CA ARG A 479 24.59 1.16 -2.42
C ARG A 479 24.33 2.59 -1.96
N ARG A 480 23.05 2.98 -1.90
CA ARG A 480 22.66 4.34 -1.48
C ARG A 480 22.98 4.60 -0.01
N ALA A 481 22.99 3.57 0.84
CA ALA A 481 23.43 3.68 2.23
C ALA A 481 24.96 3.78 2.41
N GLY A 482 25.76 3.76 1.33
CA GLY A 482 27.22 3.83 1.42
C GLY A 482 27.88 2.55 1.98
N LEU A 483 27.18 1.42 1.97
CA LEU A 483 27.63 0.15 2.56
C LEU A 483 28.27 -0.80 1.53
N PHE A 484 28.85 -0.24 0.47
CA PHE A 484 29.73 -0.97 -0.45
C PHE A 484 31.15 -0.43 -0.32
N GLY A 485 31.99 -1.22 0.35
CA GLY A 485 33.43 -1.26 0.26
C GLY A 485 33.84 -2.68 -0.14
#